data_AF-A0A841KM56-F1
#
_entry.id   AF-A0A841KM56-F1
#
_cell.length_a   1.000
_cell.length_b   1.000
_cell.length_c   1.000
_cell.angle_alpha   90.00
_cell.angle_beta   90.00
_cell.angle_gamma   90.00
#
_symmetry.space_group_name_H-M   'P 1'
#
loop_
_entity.id
_entity.type
_entity.pdbx_description
1 polymer ?
#
loop_
_entity_poly.entity_id
_entity_poly.type
_entity_poly.pdbx_seq_one_letter_code
_entity_poly.pdbx_strand_id
1 'polypeptide(L)'
;MDWSKAKNILIIAFIVTNVFLVITIERNLFQEPNLPLPIDKTVQGVIHVMEEKDIHIKTDIPRTMTPMPVLEVEYETYEDEEIARLAYKEKDRDNGPKGQFEVVNDKILIYAADGSSKVGVRIDSKKAQDRAEGFLKYYGFMKNDVDYWRTDFDGESYNVVFKQRYKGTFLEDSYMNIQVTELGDIQYFERVWLRPINLGDSKNEIMPATKALLKAIEKLNEIEGPKTIIDVGVGYRFDPPSMQNAKSGTAFPVWRIALEEGTMIFIDAYENH
;
A
#
# COMPACT_ATOMS: atom_id res chain seq x y z
N MET A 1 65.82 -39.37 17.26
CA MET A 1 64.68 -38.56 16.76
C MET A 1 64.53 -37.38 17.69
N ASP A 2 64.77 -36.16 17.21
CA ASP A 2 64.80 -34.94 18.05
C ASP A 2 63.37 -34.52 18.44
N TRP A 3 62.82 -35.22 19.43
CA TRP A 3 61.46 -35.01 19.94
C TRP A 3 61.22 -33.58 20.48
N SER A 4 62.28 -32.95 20.98
CA SER A 4 62.28 -31.54 21.37
C SER A 4 62.09 -30.59 20.17
N LYS A 5 62.76 -30.86 19.03
CA LYS A 5 62.60 -30.05 17.81
C LYS A 5 61.21 -30.19 17.22
N ALA A 6 60.66 -31.41 17.20
CA ALA A 6 59.31 -31.66 16.70
C ALA A 6 58.23 -30.93 17.52
N LYS A 7 58.37 -30.88 18.86
CA LYS A 7 57.45 -30.11 19.72
C LYS A 7 57.47 -28.62 19.42
N ASN A 8 58.65 -28.04 19.27
CA ASN A 8 58.77 -26.61 18.95
C ASN A 8 58.17 -26.28 17.58
N ILE A 9 58.40 -27.12 16.58
CA ILE A 9 57.80 -26.95 15.24
C ILE A 9 56.27 -26.99 15.32
N LEU A 10 55.71 -27.89 16.13
CA LEU A 10 54.25 -28.04 16.27
C LEU A 10 53.61 -26.86 17.00
N ILE A 11 54.28 -26.31 18.02
CA ILE A 11 53.85 -25.09 18.72
C ILE A 11 53.88 -23.89 17.77
N ILE A 12 54.97 -23.73 17.00
CA ILE A 12 55.10 -22.62 16.05
C ILE A 12 54.04 -22.71 14.95
N ALA A 13 53.82 -23.91 14.40
CA ALA A 13 52.78 -24.13 13.40
C ALA A 13 51.39 -23.78 13.94
N PHE A 14 51.07 -24.18 15.18
CA PHE A 14 49.79 -23.85 15.82
C PHE A 14 49.62 -22.34 16.02
N ILE A 15 50.67 -21.62 16.43
CA ILE A 15 50.62 -20.16 16.57
C ILE A 15 50.38 -19.49 15.21
N VAL A 16 51.09 -19.92 14.17
CA VAL A 16 50.90 -19.38 12.80
C VAL A 16 49.49 -19.64 12.30
N THR A 17 48.94 -20.84 12.51
CA THR A 17 47.56 -21.16 12.14
C THR A 17 46.56 -20.31 12.92
N ASN A 18 46.73 -20.13 14.23
CA ASN A 18 45.83 -19.29 15.03
C ASN A 18 45.89 -17.82 14.60
N VAL A 19 47.08 -17.28 14.34
CA VAL A 19 47.25 -15.91 13.84
C VAL A 19 46.62 -15.76 12.46
N PHE A 20 46.81 -16.73 11.56
CA PHE A 20 46.16 -16.75 10.26
C PHE A 20 44.62 -16.79 10.40
N LEU A 21 44.11 -17.55 11.36
CA LEU A 21 42.69 -17.65 11.67
C LEU A 21 42.15 -16.31 12.19
N VAL A 22 42.88 -15.63 13.08
CA VAL A 22 42.52 -14.29 13.58
C VAL A 22 42.51 -13.26 12.45
N ILE A 23 43.53 -13.24 11.59
CA ILE A 23 43.59 -12.30 10.45
C ILE A 23 42.48 -12.60 9.44
N THR A 24 42.16 -13.88 9.21
CA THR A 24 41.07 -14.29 8.32
C THR A 24 39.71 -13.93 8.91
N ILE A 25 39.53 -14.14 10.21
CA ILE A 25 38.33 -13.71 10.95
C ILE A 25 38.20 -12.19 10.90
N GLU A 26 39.26 -11.42 11.17
CA GLU A 26 39.24 -9.96 11.15
C GLU A 26 38.91 -9.44 9.75
N ARG A 27 39.56 -9.96 8.70
CA ARG A 27 39.28 -9.58 7.31
C ARG A 27 37.91 -10.00 6.82
N ASN A 28 37.41 -11.16 7.25
CA ASN A 28 36.07 -11.62 6.90
C ASN A 28 34.97 -10.92 7.74
N LEU A 29 35.23 -10.56 9.00
CA LEU A 29 34.32 -9.75 9.82
C LEU A 29 34.18 -8.33 9.28
N PHE A 30 35.27 -7.72 8.78
CA PHE A 30 35.23 -6.41 8.13
C PHE A 30 34.77 -6.46 6.65
N GLN A 31 34.54 -7.66 6.12
CA GLN A 31 33.81 -7.90 4.87
C GLN A 31 32.40 -8.45 5.12
N GLU A 32 31.81 -8.21 6.30
CA GLU A 32 30.39 -8.49 6.51
C GLU A 32 29.50 -7.35 5.97
N PRO A 33 28.44 -7.67 5.21
CA PRO A 33 27.38 -6.71 4.82
C PRO A 33 26.54 -6.17 6.00
N ASN A 34 26.87 -6.55 7.24
CA ASN A 34 25.99 -6.45 8.41
C ASN A 34 26.56 -5.61 9.57
N LEU A 35 27.46 -4.66 9.33
CA LEU A 35 27.48 -3.51 10.24
C LEU A 35 26.21 -2.69 9.95
N PRO A 36 25.32 -2.45 10.94
CA PRO A 36 24.22 -1.54 10.75
C PRO A 36 24.80 -0.16 10.47
N LEU A 37 24.90 0.18 9.18
CA LEU A 37 25.09 1.56 8.77
C LEU A 37 23.98 2.37 9.44
N PRO A 38 24.26 3.61 9.87
CA PRO A 38 23.21 4.53 10.26
C PRO A 38 22.11 4.49 9.20
N ILE A 39 20.86 4.30 9.61
CA ILE A 39 19.72 4.11 8.70
C ILE A 39 19.71 5.18 7.60
N ASP A 40 20.11 6.41 7.92
CA ASP A 40 20.21 7.50 6.94
C ASP A 40 21.25 7.25 5.84
N LYS A 41 22.41 6.64 6.14
CA LYS A 41 23.38 6.26 5.11
C LYS A 41 22.82 5.18 4.18
N THR A 42 22.07 4.23 4.72
CA THR A 42 21.40 3.19 3.93
C THR A 42 20.32 3.80 3.05
N VAL A 43 19.51 4.73 3.57
CA VAL A 43 18.49 5.44 2.81
C VAL A 43 19.11 6.25 1.67
N GLN A 44 20.15 7.02 1.94
CA GLN A 44 20.85 7.80 0.91
C GLN A 44 21.49 6.91 -0.17
N GLY A 45 22.04 5.76 0.23
CA GLY A 45 22.56 4.77 -0.73
C GLY A 45 21.47 4.23 -1.66
N VAL A 46 20.28 3.93 -1.12
CA VAL A 46 19.15 3.47 -1.95
C VAL A 46 18.63 4.58 -2.86
N ILE A 47 18.51 5.82 -2.37
CA ILE A 47 18.11 6.96 -3.22
C ILE A 47 19.07 7.09 -4.41
N HIS A 48 20.39 7.03 -4.16
CA HIS A 48 21.39 7.12 -5.21
C HIS A 48 21.25 5.99 -6.26
N VAL A 49 21.07 4.74 -5.81
CA VAL A 49 20.85 3.60 -6.71
C VAL A 49 19.57 3.77 -7.55
N MET A 50 18.52 4.34 -6.97
CA MET A 50 17.26 4.60 -7.70
C MET A 50 17.42 5.74 -8.71
N GLU A 51 18.15 6.80 -8.37
CA GLU A 51 18.48 7.89 -9.29
C GLU A 51 19.32 7.42 -10.47
N GLU A 52 20.30 6.51 -10.26
CA GLU A 52 21.06 5.89 -11.35
C GLU A 52 20.18 5.10 -12.33
N LYS A 53 18.99 4.70 -11.89
CA LYS A 53 17.96 4.01 -12.69
C LYS A 53 16.89 4.95 -13.25
N ASP A 54 17.11 6.27 -13.16
CA ASP A 54 16.13 7.31 -13.56
C ASP A 54 14.80 7.22 -12.78
N ILE A 55 14.86 6.70 -11.55
CA ILE A 55 13.73 6.61 -10.63
C ILE A 55 13.90 7.67 -9.54
N HIS A 56 12.97 8.62 -9.50
CA HIS A 56 13.00 9.75 -8.58
C HIS A 56 12.06 9.50 -7.39
N ILE A 57 12.50 9.84 -6.17
CA ILE A 57 11.70 9.69 -4.95
C ILE A 57 11.38 11.08 -4.40
N LYS A 58 10.09 11.45 -4.36
CA LYS A 58 9.60 12.75 -3.85
C LYS A 58 8.92 12.63 -2.48
N THR A 59 9.16 11.52 -1.77
CA THR A 59 8.51 11.22 -0.49
C THR A 59 9.53 10.73 0.53
N ASP A 60 9.16 10.78 1.80
CA ASP A 60 10.01 10.28 2.88
C ASP A 60 10.01 8.76 2.92
N ILE A 61 11.19 8.17 3.05
CA ILE A 61 11.34 6.72 3.19
C ILE A 61 11.15 6.34 4.67
N PRO A 62 10.19 5.45 5.00
CA PRO A 62 9.97 4.99 6.37
C PRO A 62 11.22 4.30 6.94
N ARG A 63 11.57 4.68 8.19
CA ARG A 63 12.75 4.17 8.90
C ARG A 63 12.42 3.12 9.96
N THR A 64 11.14 2.95 10.29
CA THR A 64 10.68 2.09 11.38
C THR A 64 10.35 0.70 10.88
N MET A 65 10.93 -0.32 11.52
CA MET A 65 10.61 -1.73 11.30
C MET A 65 9.81 -2.23 12.49
N THR A 66 8.50 -2.00 12.50
CA THR A 66 7.65 -2.56 13.55
C THR A 66 7.13 -3.92 13.07
N PRO A 67 7.35 -5.02 13.81
CA PRO A 67 6.81 -6.32 13.44
C PRO A 67 5.28 -6.26 13.27
N MET A 68 4.80 -6.82 12.16
CA MET A 68 3.38 -6.82 11.82
C MET A 68 2.85 -8.25 11.83
N PRO A 69 1.67 -8.51 12.44
CA PRO A 69 0.95 -9.76 12.23
C PRO A 69 0.15 -9.70 10.93
N VAL A 70 -0.32 -10.85 10.46
CA VAL A 70 -1.35 -10.90 9.41
C VAL A 70 -2.69 -10.36 9.94
N LEU A 71 -3.58 -9.98 9.03
CA LEU A 71 -4.91 -9.47 9.37
C LEU A 71 -5.98 -10.31 8.68
N GLU A 72 -6.86 -10.93 9.46
CA GLU A 72 -8.06 -11.58 8.92
C GLU A 72 -9.09 -10.52 8.56
N VAL A 73 -9.61 -10.59 7.33
CA VAL A 73 -10.57 -9.65 6.77
C VAL A 73 -11.73 -10.37 6.11
N GLU A 74 -12.89 -9.73 6.06
CA GLU A 74 -14.02 -10.14 5.23
C GLU A 74 -14.51 -8.96 4.39
N TYR A 75 -15.11 -9.24 3.23
CA TYR A 75 -15.80 -8.19 2.48
C TYR A 75 -17.03 -7.72 3.25
N GLU A 76 -17.26 -6.41 3.28
CA GLU A 76 -18.56 -5.85 3.65
C GLU A 76 -19.57 -6.31 2.58
N THR A 77 -20.63 -6.98 3.03
CA THR A 77 -21.72 -7.44 2.17
C THR A 77 -22.97 -6.61 2.41
N TYR A 78 -23.79 -6.45 1.37
CA TYR A 78 -24.98 -5.61 1.41
C TYR A 78 -26.23 -6.49 1.24
N GLU A 79 -27.13 -6.44 2.22
CA GLU A 79 -28.42 -7.13 2.15
C GLU A 79 -29.50 -6.24 1.49
N ASP A 80 -30.55 -6.86 0.94
CA ASP A 80 -31.65 -6.15 0.27
C ASP A 80 -32.26 -5.03 1.11
N GLU A 81 -32.34 -5.22 2.43
CA GLU A 81 -32.87 -4.18 3.34
C GLU A 81 -31.96 -2.95 3.40
N GLU A 82 -30.63 -3.13 3.34
CA GLU A 82 -29.68 -2.02 3.33
C GLU A 82 -29.78 -1.22 2.04
N ILE A 83 -29.89 -1.92 0.91
CA ILE A 83 -30.09 -1.30 -0.40
C ILE A 83 -31.42 -0.53 -0.41
N ALA A 84 -32.49 -1.11 0.13
CA ALA A 84 -33.79 -0.45 0.25
C ALA A 84 -33.73 0.81 1.13
N ARG A 85 -32.93 0.80 2.21
CA ARG A 85 -32.70 1.99 3.04
C ARG A 85 -31.94 3.08 2.29
N LEU A 86 -30.92 2.72 1.51
CA LEU A 86 -30.19 3.67 0.67
C LEU A 86 -31.12 4.31 -0.39
N ALA A 87 -31.94 3.49 -1.06
CA ALA A 87 -32.93 3.94 -2.04
C ALA A 87 -34.07 4.77 -1.41
N TYR A 88 -34.47 4.50 -0.16
CA TYR A 88 -35.46 5.32 0.53
C TYR A 88 -34.92 6.71 0.89
N LYS A 89 -33.65 6.77 1.32
CA LYS A 89 -32.96 8.03 1.63
C LYS A 89 -32.82 8.95 0.40
N GLU A 90 -32.90 8.39 -0.80
CA GLU A 90 -32.98 9.13 -2.06
C GLU A 90 -34.32 9.90 -2.20
N LYS A 91 -35.44 9.23 -1.90
CA LYS A 91 -36.80 9.75 -2.14
C LYS A 91 -37.24 10.86 -1.19
N ASP A 92 -36.54 11.05 -0.08
CA ASP A 92 -36.96 11.94 1.01
C ASP A 92 -36.58 13.43 0.79
N ARG A 93 -35.97 13.80 -0.35
CA ARG A 93 -35.70 15.22 -0.70
C ARG A 93 -35.70 15.51 -2.20
N ASP A 94 -36.36 16.62 -2.57
CA ASP A 94 -36.44 17.19 -3.93
C ASP A 94 -35.07 17.54 -4.57
N ASN A 95 -34.00 17.63 -3.76
CA ASN A 95 -32.63 17.98 -4.14
C ASN A 95 -31.58 16.89 -3.77
N GLY A 96 -31.99 15.64 -3.58
CA GLY A 96 -31.07 14.51 -3.35
C GLY A 96 -30.37 14.05 -4.65
N PRO A 97 -29.30 13.23 -4.55
CA PRO A 97 -28.75 12.52 -5.70
C PRO A 97 -29.85 11.67 -6.35
N LYS A 98 -30.04 11.77 -7.67
CA LYS A 98 -31.06 11.03 -8.42
C LYS A 98 -30.40 9.88 -9.15
N GLY A 99 -30.50 8.67 -8.62
CA GLY A 99 -29.78 7.53 -9.13
C GLY A 99 -29.99 6.28 -8.30
N GLN A 100 -29.60 5.15 -8.85
CA GLN A 100 -29.92 3.84 -8.32
C GLN A 100 -28.69 3.17 -7.73
N PHE A 101 -28.87 2.54 -6.57
CA PHE A 101 -27.88 1.65 -6.00
C PHE A 101 -28.11 0.23 -6.48
N GLU A 102 -27.04 -0.44 -6.88
CA GLU A 102 -27.01 -1.87 -7.19
C GLU A 102 -25.84 -2.53 -6.46
N VAL A 103 -25.96 -3.84 -6.24
CA VAL A 103 -24.89 -4.63 -5.61
C VAL A 103 -24.48 -5.73 -6.56
N VAL A 104 -23.18 -5.79 -6.83
CA VAL A 104 -22.58 -6.79 -7.70
C VAL A 104 -21.79 -7.78 -6.85
N ASN A 105 -22.07 -9.07 -7.03
CA ASN A 105 -21.44 -10.19 -6.31
C ASN A 105 -21.47 -10.04 -4.77
N ASP A 106 -22.54 -9.48 -4.23
CA ASP A 106 -22.78 -9.21 -2.80
C ASP A 106 -21.79 -8.23 -2.13
N LYS A 107 -20.77 -7.72 -2.83
CA LYS A 107 -19.59 -7.06 -2.23
C LYS A 107 -19.31 -5.68 -2.79
N ILE A 108 -19.66 -5.45 -4.06
CA ILE A 108 -19.41 -4.21 -4.75
C ILE A 108 -20.70 -3.41 -4.73
N LEU A 109 -20.71 -2.31 -4.01
CA LEU A 109 -21.83 -1.38 -4.02
C LEU A 109 -21.58 -0.34 -5.11
N ILE A 110 -22.53 -0.24 -6.04
CA ILE A 110 -22.48 0.69 -7.16
C ILE A 110 -23.66 1.66 -7.02
N TYR A 111 -23.42 2.92 -7.33
CA TYR A 111 -24.45 3.91 -7.58
C TYR A 111 -24.24 4.50 -8.97
N ALA A 112 -25.32 4.58 -9.75
CA ALA A 112 -25.33 5.23 -11.05
C ALA A 112 -26.44 6.29 -11.08
N ALA A 113 -26.09 7.50 -11.49
CA ALA A 113 -27.07 8.58 -11.66
C ALA A 113 -27.97 8.34 -12.87
N ASP A 114 -29.26 8.67 -12.77
CA ASP A 114 -30.22 8.57 -13.87
C ASP A 114 -29.96 9.62 -15.00
N GLY A 115 -29.06 10.58 -14.73
CA GLY A 115 -28.59 11.58 -15.69
C GLY A 115 -27.70 12.63 -15.03
N SER A 116 -27.08 13.48 -15.84
CA SER A 116 -26.28 14.62 -15.37
C SER A 116 -26.94 15.95 -15.74
N SER A 117 -26.73 16.99 -14.91
CA SER A 117 -27.13 18.34 -15.28
C SER A 117 -26.34 18.78 -16.50
N LYS A 118 -27.02 19.37 -17.48
CA LYS A 118 -26.39 19.94 -18.68
C LYS A 118 -26.03 21.41 -18.54
N VAL A 119 -26.34 22.00 -17.39
CA VAL A 119 -26.20 23.43 -17.12
C VAL A 119 -25.57 23.58 -15.74
N GLY A 120 -24.44 24.27 -15.66
CA GLY A 120 -23.70 24.47 -14.43
C GLY A 120 -22.43 25.28 -14.66
N VAL A 121 -21.73 25.58 -13.57
CA VAL A 121 -20.40 26.22 -13.61
C VAL A 121 -19.36 25.14 -13.39
N ARG A 122 -18.31 25.16 -14.22
CA ARG A 122 -17.19 24.22 -14.07
C ARG A 122 -16.55 24.34 -12.68
N ILE A 123 -16.32 23.20 -12.06
CA ILE A 123 -15.67 23.10 -10.76
C ILE A 123 -14.20 22.70 -10.91
N ASP A 124 -13.42 23.00 -9.88
CA ASP A 124 -12.04 22.55 -9.74
C ASP A 124 -11.97 21.21 -8.97
N SER A 125 -10.78 20.61 -8.96
CA SER A 125 -10.50 19.35 -8.25
C SER A 125 -10.85 19.42 -6.76
N LYS A 126 -10.64 20.57 -6.10
CA LYS A 126 -10.93 20.71 -4.67
C LYS A 126 -12.44 20.68 -4.39
N LYS A 127 -13.22 21.38 -5.22
CA LYS A 127 -14.68 21.31 -5.16
C LYS A 127 -15.19 19.92 -5.50
N ALA A 128 -14.56 19.20 -6.43
CA ALA A 128 -14.93 17.83 -6.77
C ALA A 128 -14.74 16.90 -5.57
N GLN A 129 -13.60 17.02 -4.88
CA GLN A 129 -13.35 16.34 -3.60
C GLN A 129 -14.44 16.69 -2.57
N ASP A 130 -14.77 17.97 -2.37
CA ASP A 130 -15.76 18.39 -1.38
C ASP A 130 -17.17 17.82 -1.70
N ARG A 131 -17.53 17.72 -2.99
CA ARG A 131 -18.77 17.07 -3.45
C ARG A 131 -18.78 15.58 -3.14
N ALA A 132 -17.69 14.88 -3.44
CA ALA A 132 -17.52 13.46 -3.15
C ALA A 132 -17.61 13.18 -1.64
N GLU A 133 -16.92 13.97 -0.81
CA GLU A 133 -17.02 13.87 0.65
C GLU A 133 -18.44 14.13 1.15
N GLY A 134 -19.14 15.12 0.59
CA GLY A 134 -20.52 15.42 0.94
C GLY A 134 -21.45 14.23 0.69
N PHE A 135 -21.27 13.54 -0.43
CA PHE A 135 -22.00 12.33 -0.78
C PHE A 135 -21.70 11.17 0.17
N LEU A 136 -20.42 10.93 0.47
CA LEU A 136 -20.04 9.90 1.44
C LEU A 136 -20.62 10.18 2.83
N LYS A 137 -20.60 11.44 3.27
CA LYS A 137 -21.22 11.86 4.55
C LYS A 137 -22.73 11.68 4.53
N TYR A 138 -23.38 12.00 3.41
CA TYR A 138 -24.83 11.85 3.25
C TYR A 138 -25.28 10.38 3.40
N TYR A 139 -24.62 9.46 2.73
CA TYR A 139 -24.94 8.03 2.80
C TYR A 139 -24.32 7.31 4.00
N GLY A 140 -23.45 7.97 4.78
CA GLY A 140 -22.85 7.41 5.99
C GLY A 140 -21.60 6.54 5.72
N PHE A 141 -21.03 6.65 4.53
CA PHE A 141 -19.80 5.95 4.15
C PHE A 141 -18.53 6.68 4.62
N MET A 142 -18.61 7.98 4.94
CA MET A 142 -17.47 8.73 5.49
C MET A 142 -17.26 8.40 6.98
N LYS A 143 -16.54 7.31 7.24
CA LYS A 143 -16.17 6.80 8.57
C LYS A 143 -14.73 7.22 8.93
N ASN A 144 -14.30 6.91 10.16
CA ASN A 144 -12.96 7.29 10.67
C ASN A 144 -11.80 6.50 10.03
N ASP A 145 -12.10 5.41 9.34
CA ASP A 145 -11.17 4.56 8.60
C ASP A 145 -11.08 4.95 7.11
N VAL A 146 -11.68 6.07 6.70
CA VAL A 146 -11.65 6.57 5.32
C VAL A 146 -10.64 7.70 5.19
N ASP A 147 -9.63 7.51 4.36
CA ASP A 147 -8.67 8.54 4.01
C ASP A 147 -8.85 8.93 2.53
N TYR A 148 -8.82 10.24 2.24
CA TYR A 148 -8.72 10.73 0.87
C TYR A 148 -7.39 10.31 0.27
N TRP A 149 -7.42 9.80 -0.97
CA TRP A 149 -6.21 9.38 -1.69
C TRP A 149 -5.82 10.40 -2.76
N ARG A 150 -6.66 10.58 -3.79
CA ARG A 150 -6.37 11.49 -4.90
C ARG A 150 -7.62 11.91 -5.66
N THR A 151 -7.45 12.92 -6.51
CA THR A 151 -8.44 13.38 -7.47
C THR A 151 -7.77 13.56 -8.81
N ASP A 152 -8.16 12.77 -9.80
CA ASP A 152 -7.64 12.84 -11.17
C ASP A 152 -8.74 13.33 -12.12
N PHE A 153 -8.39 14.10 -13.14
CA PHE A 153 -9.34 14.55 -14.17
C PHE A 153 -9.06 13.82 -15.48
N ASP A 154 -10.05 13.11 -16.01
CA ASP A 154 -9.91 12.30 -17.24
C ASP A 154 -10.23 13.07 -18.53
N GLY A 155 -10.65 14.34 -18.42
CA GLY A 155 -11.10 15.18 -19.53
C GLY A 155 -12.60 15.47 -19.51
N GLU A 156 -13.40 14.63 -18.85
CA GLU A 156 -14.85 14.75 -18.75
C GLU A 156 -15.31 14.83 -17.28
N SER A 157 -14.68 14.05 -16.42
CA SER A 157 -15.03 13.90 -15.01
C SER A 157 -13.80 13.89 -14.11
N TYR A 158 -14.01 14.24 -12.85
CA TYR A 158 -13.07 14.04 -11.77
C TYR A 158 -13.30 12.67 -11.14
N ASN A 159 -12.26 11.85 -11.11
CA ASN A 159 -12.21 10.60 -10.38
C ASN A 159 -11.65 10.86 -8.96
N VAL A 160 -12.50 10.82 -7.95
CA VAL A 160 -12.12 11.03 -6.55
C VAL A 160 -12.01 9.68 -5.84
N VAL A 161 -10.81 9.35 -5.38
CA VAL A 161 -10.49 8.06 -4.76
C VAL A 161 -10.28 8.24 -3.26
N PHE A 162 -10.92 7.36 -2.49
CA PHE A 162 -10.69 7.20 -1.06
C PHE A 162 -10.23 5.78 -0.77
N LYS A 163 -9.39 5.61 0.24
CA LYS A 163 -8.79 4.34 0.65
C LYS A 163 -9.09 4.06 2.11
N GLN A 164 -9.08 2.79 2.49
CA GLN A 164 -9.25 2.39 3.89
C GLN A 164 -7.93 2.45 4.65
N ARG A 165 -8.01 2.90 5.90
CA ARG A 165 -6.92 2.82 6.88
C ARG A 165 -7.32 1.97 8.07
N TYR A 166 -6.40 1.10 8.50
CA TYR A 166 -6.53 0.28 9.68
C TYR A 166 -5.37 0.55 10.64
N LYS A 167 -5.66 1.02 11.86
CA LYS A 167 -4.67 1.28 12.94
C LYS A 167 -3.42 2.06 12.50
N GLY A 168 -3.57 3.02 11.58
CA GLY A 168 -2.47 3.87 11.11
C GLY A 168 -1.76 3.38 9.85
N THR A 169 -2.13 2.22 9.31
CA THR A 169 -1.61 1.68 8.05
C THR A 169 -2.72 1.54 7.00
N PHE A 170 -2.40 1.55 5.71
CA PHE A 170 -3.41 1.35 4.67
C PHE A 170 -3.95 -0.09 4.67
N LEU A 171 -5.17 -0.26 4.15
CA LEU A 171 -5.75 -1.54 3.75
C LEU A 171 -6.17 -1.41 2.28
N GLU A 172 -5.35 -1.96 1.38
CA GLU A 172 -5.26 -1.50 -0.01
C GLU A 172 -6.47 -1.81 -0.88
N ASP A 173 -6.98 -3.04 -0.77
CA ASP A 173 -8.07 -3.56 -1.61
C ASP A 173 -9.44 -3.02 -1.22
N SER A 174 -9.48 -2.09 -0.26
CA SER A 174 -10.66 -1.33 0.12
C SER A 174 -10.60 0.09 -0.38
N TYR A 175 -11.57 0.46 -1.20
CA TYR A 175 -11.61 1.75 -1.85
C TYR A 175 -13.05 2.24 -2.05
N MET A 176 -13.15 3.55 -2.23
CA MET A 176 -14.31 4.19 -2.81
C MET A 176 -13.86 5.05 -3.96
N ASN A 177 -14.51 4.88 -5.10
CA ASN A 177 -14.26 5.66 -6.30
C ASN A 177 -15.54 6.42 -6.64
N ILE A 178 -15.44 7.75 -6.77
CA ILE A 178 -16.57 8.62 -7.11
C ILE A 178 -16.21 9.41 -8.36
N GLN A 179 -17.05 9.32 -9.39
CA GLN A 179 -16.95 10.16 -10.57
C GLN A 179 -17.84 11.38 -10.41
N VAL A 180 -17.22 12.55 -10.38
CA VAL A 180 -17.86 13.85 -10.30
C VAL A 180 -17.68 14.58 -11.62
N THR A 181 -18.76 14.92 -12.30
CA THR A 181 -18.71 15.70 -13.54
C THR A 181 -17.94 17.01 -13.36
N GLU A 182 -17.46 17.58 -14.47
CA GLU A 182 -16.91 18.94 -14.46
C GLU A 182 -17.87 20.01 -13.91
N LEU A 183 -19.18 19.73 -13.84
CA LEU A 183 -20.21 20.62 -13.28
C LEU A 183 -20.56 20.34 -11.82
N GLY A 184 -20.03 19.26 -11.23
CA GLY A 184 -20.17 18.93 -9.82
C GLY A 184 -21.27 17.93 -9.45
N ASP A 185 -21.95 17.35 -10.43
CA ASP A 185 -22.86 16.23 -10.22
C ASP A 185 -22.10 14.91 -10.09
N ILE A 186 -22.59 14.03 -9.24
CA ILE A 186 -22.05 12.68 -9.05
C ILE A 186 -22.73 11.75 -10.04
N GLN A 187 -21.94 11.18 -10.95
CA GLN A 187 -22.42 10.27 -11.99
C GLN A 187 -22.34 8.81 -11.57
N TYR A 188 -21.24 8.47 -10.90
CA TYR A 188 -20.92 7.10 -10.54
C TYR A 188 -20.26 7.04 -9.18
N PHE A 189 -20.59 6.01 -8.41
CA PHE A 189 -19.88 5.65 -7.20
C PHE A 189 -19.72 4.14 -7.14
N GLU A 190 -18.54 3.70 -6.76
CA GLU A 190 -18.21 2.30 -6.53
C GLU A 190 -17.51 2.17 -5.18
N ARG A 191 -17.92 1.18 -4.41
CA ARG A 191 -17.36 0.88 -3.10
C ARG A 191 -17.09 -0.61 -2.96
N VAL A 192 -15.86 -0.90 -2.56
CA VAL A 192 -15.43 -2.19 -2.02
C VAL A 192 -14.79 -1.90 -0.66
N TRP A 193 -15.27 -2.55 0.40
CA TRP A 193 -14.78 -2.31 1.74
C TRP A 193 -14.53 -3.61 2.47
N LEU A 194 -13.48 -3.65 3.28
CA LEU A 194 -13.14 -4.79 4.11
C LEU A 194 -13.48 -4.48 5.57
N ARG A 195 -13.94 -5.51 6.26
CA ARG A 195 -14.13 -5.54 7.71
C ARG A 195 -12.97 -6.31 8.34
N PRO A 196 -12.08 -5.63 9.09
CA PRO A 196 -11.05 -6.28 9.87
C PRO A 196 -11.67 -7.15 10.97
N ILE A 197 -11.35 -8.44 11.01
CA ILE A 197 -11.91 -9.41 11.96
C ILE A 197 -10.96 -9.58 13.16
N ASN A 198 -9.73 -10.03 12.89
CA ASN A 198 -8.74 -10.32 13.92
C ASN A 198 -7.32 -10.15 13.37
N LEU A 199 -6.36 -9.86 14.25
CA LEU A 199 -4.94 -9.98 13.94
C LEU A 199 -4.48 -11.42 14.20
N GLY A 200 -3.54 -11.90 13.40
CA GLY A 200 -2.83 -13.14 13.68
C GLY A 200 -2.03 -13.04 14.99
N ASP A 201 -1.82 -14.19 15.62
CA ASP A 201 -1.12 -14.27 16.91
C ASP A 201 0.39 -13.98 16.79
N SER A 202 0.99 -14.30 15.65
CA SER A 202 2.40 -14.07 15.38
C SER A 202 2.63 -12.68 14.77
N LYS A 203 3.55 -11.91 15.36
CA LYS A 203 4.08 -10.69 14.75
C LYS A 203 5.43 -11.00 14.13
N ASN A 204 5.49 -11.01 12.81
CA ASN A 204 6.71 -11.29 12.09
C ASN A 204 7.45 -9.99 11.79
N GLU A 205 8.78 -10.07 11.77
CA GLU A 205 9.61 -8.96 11.32
C GLU A 205 9.32 -8.67 9.85
N ILE A 206 9.21 -7.37 9.54
CA ILE A 206 9.03 -6.89 8.17
C ILE A 206 10.36 -6.35 7.65
N MET A 207 10.62 -6.53 6.37
CA MET A 207 11.80 -5.97 5.74
C MET A 207 11.79 -4.44 5.79
N PRO A 208 12.96 -3.78 5.84
CA PRO A 208 13.03 -2.32 5.79
C PRO A 208 12.53 -1.78 4.45
N ALA A 209 11.99 -0.55 4.45
CA ALA A 209 11.53 0.14 3.23
C ALA A 209 12.63 0.24 2.16
N THR A 210 13.89 0.42 2.57
CA THR A 210 15.06 0.46 1.66
C THR A 210 15.23 -0.85 0.89
N LYS A 211 15.03 -2.00 1.55
CA LYS A 211 15.07 -3.32 0.89
C LYS A 211 13.88 -3.52 -0.04
N ALA A 212 12.69 -3.08 0.35
CA ALA A 212 11.49 -3.13 -0.50
C ALA A 212 11.65 -2.28 -1.77
N LEU A 213 12.21 -1.08 -1.65
CA LEU A 213 12.51 -0.19 -2.78
C LEU A 213 13.50 -0.83 -3.76
N LEU A 214 14.57 -1.44 -3.26
CA LEU A 214 15.52 -2.18 -4.11
C LEU A 214 14.85 -3.35 -4.85
N LYS A 215 13.98 -4.11 -4.18
CA LYS A 215 13.18 -5.18 -4.81
C LYS A 215 12.22 -4.64 -5.86
N ALA A 216 11.68 -3.44 -5.65
CA ALA A 216 10.75 -2.83 -6.59
C ALA A 216 11.40 -2.35 -7.90
N ILE A 217 12.73 -2.19 -7.94
CA ILE A 217 13.46 -1.76 -9.15
C ILE A 217 13.13 -2.64 -10.36
N GLU A 218 13.03 -3.96 -10.17
CA GLU A 218 12.69 -4.88 -11.27
C GLU A 218 11.33 -4.54 -11.88
N LYS A 219 10.29 -4.47 -11.05
CA LYS A 219 8.92 -4.09 -11.47
C LYS A 219 8.87 -2.67 -12.03
N LEU A 220 9.62 -1.74 -11.46
CA LEU A 220 9.72 -0.36 -11.94
C LEU A 220 10.37 -0.27 -13.31
N ASN A 221 11.31 -1.16 -13.65
CA ASN A 221 11.96 -1.17 -14.96
C ASN A 221 11.02 -1.60 -16.09
N GLU A 222 9.98 -2.38 -15.77
CA GLU A 222 8.95 -2.81 -16.73
C GLU A 222 7.97 -1.70 -17.09
N ILE A 223 7.87 -0.65 -16.26
CA ILE A 223 6.99 0.50 -16.50
C ILE A 223 7.66 1.46 -17.49
N GLU A 224 6.92 1.84 -18.53
CA GLU A 224 7.34 2.87 -19.49
C GLU A 224 7.08 4.28 -18.94
N GLY A 225 7.90 5.24 -19.35
CA GLY A 225 7.73 6.64 -18.94
C GLY A 225 8.41 7.01 -17.61
N PRO A 226 8.15 8.23 -17.11
CA PRO A 226 8.84 8.78 -15.95
C PRO A 226 8.43 8.08 -14.65
N LYS A 227 9.44 7.70 -13.85
CA LYS A 227 9.24 6.96 -12.60
C LYS A 227 9.46 7.87 -11.41
N THR A 228 8.39 8.56 -11.01
CA THR A 228 8.39 9.41 -9.82
C THR A 228 7.59 8.74 -8.71
N ILE A 229 8.26 8.29 -7.65
CA ILE A 229 7.63 7.75 -6.45
C ILE A 229 7.15 8.89 -5.55
N ILE A 230 5.86 8.89 -5.21
CA ILE A 230 5.21 9.91 -4.39
C ILE A 230 4.75 9.39 -3.01
N ASP A 231 4.69 8.07 -2.83
CA ASP A 231 4.33 7.47 -1.55
C ASP A 231 5.07 6.13 -1.36
N VAL A 232 5.62 5.93 -0.16
CA VAL A 232 6.19 4.65 0.29
C VAL A 232 5.63 4.36 1.68
N GLY A 233 4.78 3.33 1.78
CA GLY A 233 4.09 3.00 3.01
C GLY A 233 4.04 1.50 3.27
N VAL A 234 3.83 1.10 4.52
CA VAL A 234 3.54 -0.28 4.89
C VAL A 234 2.07 -0.41 5.32
N GLY A 235 1.43 -1.49 4.92
CA GLY A 235 0.03 -1.76 5.24
C GLY A 235 -0.36 -3.17 4.86
N TYR A 236 -1.65 -3.41 4.69
CA TYR A 236 -2.21 -4.72 4.43
C TYR A 236 -2.78 -4.81 3.02
N ARG A 237 -2.58 -5.97 2.38
CA ARG A 237 -3.21 -6.32 1.12
C ARG A 237 -3.84 -7.70 1.20
N PHE A 238 -5.09 -7.79 0.78
CA PHE A 238 -5.88 -9.00 0.62
C PHE A 238 -6.18 -9.22 -0.87
N ASP A 239 -5.36 -10.05 -1.51
CA ASP A 239 -5.45 -10.35 -2.94
C ASP A 239 -5.86 -11.82 -3.17
N PRO A 240 -7.14 -12.17 -2.99
CA PRO A 240 -7.59 -13.54 -3.19
C PRO A 240 -7.57 -13.90 -4.68
N PRO A 241 -7.35 -15.19 -5.05
CA PRO A 241 -7.35 -15.62 -6.46
C PRO A 241 -8.64 -15.30 -7.23
N SER A 242 -9.76 -15.15 -6.51
CA SER A 242 -11.04 -14.74 -7.07
C SER A 242 -11.83 -13.96 -6.03
N MET A 243 -12.04 -12.66 -6.30
CA MET A 243 -12.89 -11.81 -5.48
C MET A 243 -14.33 -12.34 -5.41
N GLN A 244 -14.86 -12.88 -6.52
CA GLN A 244 -16.22 -13.40 -6.56
C GLN A 244 -16.45 -14.52 -5.53
N ASN A 245 -15.49 -15.45 -5.42
CA ASN A 245 -15.61 -16.61 -4.53
C ASN A 245 -15.15 -16.31 -3.09
N ALA A 246 -14.18 -15.41 -2.89
CA ALA A 246 -13.63 -15.12 -1.58
C ALA A 246 -14.57 -14.23 -0.76
N LYS A 247 -15.10 -14.74 0.36
CA LYS A 247 -15.88 -13.94 1.32
C LYS A 247 -15.00 -13.30 2.39
N SER A 248 -13.98 -14.04 2.83
CA SER A 248 -12.98 -13.63 3.80
C SER A 248 -11.63 -14.25 3.48
N GLY A 249 -10.60 -13.82 4.19
CA GLY A 249 -9.30 -14.43 4.16
C GLY A 249 -8.25 -13.57 4.84
N THR A 250 -7.00 -13.94 4.60
CA THR A 250 -5.85 -13.32 5.25
C THR A 250 -5.27 -12.20 4.38
N ALA A 251 -5.27 -10.99 4.91
CA ALA A 251 -4.51 -9.87 4.38
C ALA A 251 -3.07 -9.92 4.92
N PHE A 252 -2.11 -9.87 4.02
CA PHE A 252 -0.68 -9.92 4.35
C PHE A 252 -0.07 -8.52 4.39
N PRO A 253 0.88 -8.26 5.30
CA PRO A 253 1.65 -7.03 5.28
C PRO A 253 2.45 -6.85 3.99
N VAL A 254 2.33 -5.68 3.37
CA VAL A 254 3.03 -5.31 2.14
C VAL A 254 3.57 -3.88 2.22
N TRP A 255 4.64 -3.63 1.49
CA TRP A 255 5.08 -2.28 1.14
C TRP A 255 4.38 -1.82 -0.13
N ARG A 256 3.71 -0.66 -0.07
CA ARG A 256 3.18 0.06 -1.23
C ARG A 256 4.18 1.12 -1.67
N ILE A 257 4.44 1.15 -2.96
CA ILE A 257 5.23 2.17 -3.65
C ILE A 257 4.34 2.76 -4.73
N ALA A 258 3.85 3.99 -4.53
CA ALA A 258 2.95 4.64 -5.47
C ALA A 258 3.70 5.64 -6.36
N LEU A 259 3.43 5.58 -7.66
CA LEU A 259 3.96 6.50 -8.65
C LEU A 259 3.02 7.69 -8.88
N GLU A 260 3.61 8.81 -9.29
CA GLU A 260 2.92 10.08 -9.61
C GLU A 260 1.84 9.89 -10.69
N GLU A 261 2.08 9.01 -11.67
CA GLU A 261 1.09 8.66 -12.71
C GLU A 261 -0.08 7.79 -12.21
N GLY A 262 0.02 7.23 -10.99
CA GLY A 262 -1.02 6.42 -10.38
C GLY A 262 -0.76 4.93 -10.25
N THR A 263 0.28 4.41 -10.92
CA THR A 263 0.66 3.00 -10.80
C THR A 263 1.13 2.70 -9.36
N MET A 264 0.70 1.57 -8.82
CA MET A 264 1.08 1.12 -7.47
C MET A 264 1.81 -0.21 -7.55
N ILE A 265 3.00 -0.27 -6.95
CA ILE A 265 3.79 -1.47 -6.82
C ILE A 265 3.72 -1.97 -5.39
N PHE A 266 3.54 -3.28 -5.25
CA PHE A 266 3.48 -3.95 -3.97
C PHE A 266 4.59 -4.97 -3.85
N ILE A 267 5.26 -4.93 -2.70
CA ILE A 267 6.34 -5.85 -2.32
C ILE A 267 5.95 -6.47 -0.98
N ASP A 268 5.99 -7.79 -0.88
CA ASP A 268 5.69 -8.48 0.38
C ASP A 268 6.61 -8.00 1.49
N ALA A 269 6.04 -7.69 2.64
CA ALA A 269 6.82 -7.13 3.74
C ALA A 269 7.57 -8.22 4.51
N TYR A 270 7.10 -9.47 4.50
CA TYR A 270 7.80 -10.60 5.10
C TYR A 270 8.98 -11.04 4.22
N GLU A 271 10.09 -11.46 4.85
CA GLU A 271 11.30 -11.83 4.10
C GLU A 271 11.20 -13.18 3.39
N ASN A 272 10.28 -14.07 3.79
CA ASN A 272 10.27 -15.49 3.43
C ASN A 272 8.89 -16.00 3.00
N HIS A 273 8.31 -15.45 1.94
CA HIS A 273 7.18 -16.06 1.25
C HIS A 273 7.51 -16.34 -0.21
#